data_AF-A0A1F7QTK3-F1
#
_entry.id   AF-A0A1F7QTK3-F1
#
_cell.length_a   1.000
_cell.length_b   1.000
_cell.length_c   1.000
_cell.angle_alpha   90.00
_cell.angle_beta   90.00
_cell.angle_gamma   90.00
#
_symmetry.space_group_name_H-M   'P 1'
#
loop_
_entity.id
_entity.type
_entity.pdbx_description
1 polymer ?
#
loop_
_entity_poly.entity_id
_entity_poly.type
_entity_poly.pdbx_seq_one_letter_code
_entity_poly.pdbx_strand_id
1 'polypeptide(L)'
;MTSQKQWGFTIIELMLFLGITGALFAGLLVGVNTNINQQRYKESVVSYQGLLEQQYSRVYNPQNSRQGNETCTAEGGVESVTDSGQARGTSGCVLLGRYVQIKNDGMKIETGDVIGVEPAAASNGISDVDAIAAYAPRKSPINIQEYDVEWQSSLYSASQATSSASFLIIRSPVSGLVRAFGQDEPLPTVLSDMITVGAAGSSIKACVRNAASIGLPTQSVTVNAKIASPSGIQVNGGDTTC
;
A
#
# COMPACT_ATOMS: atom_id res chain seq x y z
N MET A 1 -15.70 40.17 66.11
CA MET A 1 -14.68 39.98 65.06
C MET A 1 -13.85 38.76 65.43
N THR A 2 -14.17 37.60 64.87
CA THR A 2 -13.41 36.36 65.10
C THR A 2 -12.21 36.34 64.16
N SER A 3 -11.02 36.48 64.74
CA SER A 3 -9.74 36.36 64.03
C SER A 3 -9.56 34.91 63.57
N GLN A 4 -9.71 34.64 62.27
CA GLN A 4 -9.32 33.34 61.71
C GLN A 4 -7.80 33.21 61.74
N LYS A 5 -7.32 32.24 62.52
CA LYS A 5 -5.90 31.89 62.62
C LYS A 5 -5.50 31.22 61.31
N GLN A 6 -4.75 31.92 60.45
CA GLN A 6 -4.21 31.33 59.22
C GLN A 6 -3.10 30.34 59.59
N TRP A 7 -3.33 29.05 59.32
CA TRP A 7 -2.32 28.00 59.48
C TRP A 7 -1.58 27.86 58.15
N GLY A 8 -0.27 28.10 58.16
CA GLY A 8 0.59 27.91 56.99
C GLY A 8 0.93 26.43 56.79
N PHE A 9 1.17 26.06 55.53
CA PHE A 9 1.66 24.72 55.17
C PHE A 9 3.13 24.54 55.57
N THR A 10 3.48 23.33 55.99
CA THR A 10 4.88 22.99 56.31
C THR A 10 5.67 22.68 55.04
N ILE A 11 6.99 22.91 55.06
CA ILE A 11 7.87 22.60 53.92
C ILE A 11 7.77 21.11 53.54
N ILE A 12 7.64 20.22 54.53
CA ILE A 12 7.53 18.77 54.27
C ILE A 12 6.23 18.39 53.55
N GLU A 13 5.12 19.04 53.90
CA GLU A 13 3.82 18.82 53.25
C GLU A 13 3.82 19.32 51.81
N LEU A 14 4.47 20.46 51.57
CA LEU A 14 4.61 21.03 50.23
C LEU A 14 5.48 20.14 49.32
N MET A 15 6.58 19.60 49.85
CA MET A 15 7.43 18.65 49.14
C MET A 15 6.72 17.32 48.87
N LEU A 16 5.92 16.83 49.82
CA LEU A 16 5.15 15.59 49.66
C LEU A 16 4.05 15.75 48.62
N PHE A 17 3.34 16.89 48.62
CA PHE A 17 2.34 17.21 47.61
C PHE A 17 2.95 17.32 46.20
N LEU A 18 4.09 18.00 46.07
CA LEU A 18 4.81 18.09 44.80
C LEU A 18 5.32 16.73 44.33
N GLY A 19 5.83 15.90 45.25
CA GLY A 19 6.28 14.54 44.94
C GLY A 19 5.16 13.65 44.41
N ILE A 20 4.00 13.64 45.07
CA ILE A 20 2.83 12.85 44.63
C ILE A 20 2.30 13.38 43.30
N THR A 21 2.13 14.69 43.16
CA THR A 21 1.62 15.32 41.92
C THR A 21 2.57 15.06 40.75
N GLY A 22 3.88 15.16 40.98
CA GLY A 22 4.91 14.84 40.00
C GLY A 22 4.90 13.36 39.59
N ALA A 23 4.75 12.45 40.55
CA ALA A 23 4.66 11.01 40.28
C ALA A 23 3.40 10.66 39.46
N LEU A 24 2.24 11.23 39.82
CA LEU A 24 1.00 11.05 39.06
C LEU A 24 1.13 11.59 37.64
N PHE A 25 1.72 12.78 37.47
CA PHE A 25 1.95 13.38 36.16
C PHE A 25 2.90 12.53 35.30
N ALA A 26 4.00 12.03 35.88
CA ALA A 26 4.91 11.14 35.19
C ALA A 26 4.22 9.84 34.74
N GLY A 27 3.38 9.24 35.60
CA GLY A 27 2.57 8.07 35.25
C GLY A 27 1.61 8.33 34.08
N LEU A 28 0.95 9.50 34.08
CA LEU A 28 0.08 9.92 32.98
C LEU A 28 0.85 10.08 31.66
N LEU A 29 2.04 10.70 31.68
CA LEU A 29 2.86 10.86 30.47
C LEU A 29 3.25 9.53 29.85
N VAL A 30 3.63 8.55 30.66
CA VAL A 30 3.95 7.20 30.20
C VAL A 30 2.71 6.53 29.58
N GLY A 31 1.56 6.62 30.24
CA GLY A 31 0.31 6.05 29.75
C GLY A 31 -0.21 6.72 28.47
N VAL A 32 -0.05 8.03 28.32
CA VAL A 32 -0.44 8.73 27.09
C VAL A 32 0.45 8.33 25.92
N ASN A 33 1.77 8.22 26.15
CA ASN A 33 2.70 7.86 25.08
C ASN A 33 2.44 6.44 24.53
N THR A 34 2.10 5.47 25.38
CA THR A 34 1.77 4.11 24.94
C THR A 34 0.48 4.07 24.12
N ASN A 35 -0.56 4.79 24.55
CA ASN A 35 -1.83 4.90 23.83
C ASN A 35 -1.66 5.58 22.46
N ILE A 36 -0.86 6.65 22.39
CA ILE A 36 -0.56 7.32 21.12
C ILE A 36 0.13 6.35 20.16
N ASN A 37 1.16 5.63 20.61
CA ASN A 37 1.88 4.70 19.73
C ASN A 37 0.99 3.55 19.24
N GLN A 38 0.05 3.08 20.06
CA GLN A 38 -0.97 2.10 19.65
C GLN A 38 -1.91 2.64 18.57
N GLN A 39 -2.37 3.87 18.74
CA GLN A 39 -3.27 4.51 17.78
C GLN A 39 -2.57 4.74 16.44
N ARG A 40 -1.36 5.31 16.49
CA ARG A 40 -0.49 5.50 15.32
C ARG A 40 -0.30 4.20 14.54
N TYR A 41 -0.02 3.11 15.27
CA TYR A 41 0.16 1.81 14.66
C TYR A 41 -1.09 1.31 13.92
N LYS A 42 -2.28 1.42 14.54
CA LYS A 42 -3.54 1.05 13.90
C LYS A 42 -3.85 1.92 12.69
N GLU A 43 -3.57 3.21 12.77
CA GLU A 43 -3.76 4.14 11.66
C GLU A 43 -2.86 3.81 10.47
N SER A 44 -1.58 3.45 10.69
CA SER A 44 -0.70 2.99 9.60
C SER A 44 -1.27 1.78 8.86
N VAL A 45 -1.84 0.83 9.60
CA VAL A 45 -2.44 -0.39 9.03
C VAL A 45 -3.71 -0.05 8.23
N VAL A 46 -4.60 0.75 8.79
CA VAL A 46 -5.85 1.17 8.14
C VAL A 46 -5.57 2.05 6.92
N SER A 47 -4.60 2.96 7.01
CA SER A 47 -4.16 3.80 5.89
C SER A 47 -3.61 2.95 4.74
N TYR A 48 -2.78 1.93 5.05
CA TYR A 48 -2.30 1.00 4.03
C TYR A 48 -3.43 0.18 3.39
N GLN A 49 -4.36 -0.34 4.19
CA GLN A 49 -5.55 -1.02 3.68
C GLN A 49 -6.34 -0.09 2.73
N GLY A 50 -6.65 1.14 3.16
CA GLY A 50 -7.40 2.10 2.37
C GLY A 50 -6.71 2.45 1.05
N LEU A 51 -5.37 2.54 1.05
CA LEU A 51 -4.59 2.73 -0.17
C LEU A 51 -4.79 1.57 -1.15
N LEU A 52 -4.74 0.32 -0.69
CA LEU A 52 -4.97 -0.85 -1.54
C LEU A 52 -6.40 -0.89 -2.10
N GLU A 53 -7.41 -0.62 -1.26
CA GLU A 53 -8.81 -0.52 -1.67
C GLU A 53 -9.01 0.55 -2.75
N GLN A 54 -8.34 1.70 -2.60
CA GLN A 54 -8.35 2.76 -3.59
C GLN A 54 -7.73 2.31 -4.92
N GLN A 55 -6.63 1.54 -4.90
CA GLN A 55 -6.04 1.03 -6.14
C GLN A 55 -6.98 0.06 -6.86
N TYR A 56 -7.69 -0.81 -6.14
CA TYR A 56 -8.74 -1.65 -6.72
C TYR A 56 -9.85 -0.81 -7.36
N SER A 57 -10.34 0.21 -6.66
CA SER A 57 -11.37 1.10 -7.20
C SER A 57 -10.94 1.79 -8.49
N ARG A 58 -9.66 2.17 -8.62
CA ARG A 58 -9.11 2.78 -9.84
C ARG A 58 -8.96 1.79 -11.00
N VAL A 59 -8.83 0.49 -10.73
CA VAL A 59 -8.84 -0.54 -11.79
C VAL A 59 -10.26 -0.80 -12.29
N TYR A 60 -11.27 -0.77 -11.41
CA TYR A 60 -12.68 -0.89 -11.82
C TYR A 60 -13.18 0.34 -12.59
N ASN A 61 -12.71 1.53 -12.23
CA ASN A 61 -13.03 2.78 -12.91
C ASN A 61 -11.75 3.41 -13.49
N PRO A 62 -11.22 2.87 -14.60
CA PRO A 62 -9.99 3.35 -15.19
C PRO A 62 -10.15 4.78 -15.68
N GLN A 63 -9.25 5.66 -15.25
CA GLN A 63 -9.15 7.03 -15.73
C GLN A 63 -7.91 7.14 -16.61
N ASN A 64 -8.09 7.61 -17.85
CA ASN A 64 -6.96 7.90 -18.72
C ASN A 64 -6.31 9.23 -18.29
N SER A 65 -5.25 9.15 -17.49
CA SER A 65 -4.46 10.29 -17.05
C SER A 65 -3.44 10.79 -18.09
N ARG A 66 -3.32 10.11 -19.24
CA ARG A 66 -2.33 10.44 -20.27
C ARG A 66 -2.52 11.85 -20.79
N GLN A 67 -1.48 12.67 -20.79
CA GLN A 67 -1.50 13.97 -21.45
C GLN A 67 -1.31 13.78 -22.97
N GLY A 68 -1.72 14.76 -23.79
CA GLY A 68 -1.75 14.64 -25.26
C GLY A 68 -0.37 14.55 -25.93
N ASN A 69 0.70 14.42 -25.15
CA ASN A 69 2.10 14.40 -25.53
C ASN A 69 2.74 13.04 -25.21
N GLU A 70 1.94 11.97 -25.17
CA GLU A 70 2.43 10.65 -24.79
C GLU A 70 2.13 9.68 -25.92
N THR A 71 3.13 8.91 -26.37
CA THR A 71 2.99 7.93 -27.44
C THR A 71 3.24 6.51 -26.93
N CYS A 72 2.72 5.55 -27.69
CA CYS A 72 2.93 4.13 -27.46
C CYS A 72 4.04 3.65 -28.38
N THR A 73 5.11 3.11 -27.81
CA THR A 73 6.13 2.43 -28.61
C THR A 73 5.61 1.06 -29.03
N ALA A 74 6.04 0.58 -30.19
CA ALA A 74 5.68 -0.76 -30.70
C ALA A 74 6.15 -1.90 -29.76
N GLU A 75 7.06 -1.59 -28.83
CA GLU A 75 7.60 -2.50 -27.81
C GLU A 75 6.81 -2.47 -26.49
N GLY A 76 5.73 -1.68 -26.45
CA GLY A 76 4.77 -1.58 -25.34
C GLY A 76 5.18 -0.72 -24.17
N GLY A 77 6.09 0.23 -24.40
CA GLY A 77 6.31 1.35 -23.50
C GLY A 77 5.37 2.52 -23.83
N VAL A 78 5.01 3.30 -22.81
CA VAL A 78 4.52 4.66 -23.02
C VAL A 78 5.70 5.60 -22.85
N GLU A 79 5.94 6.47 -23.82
CA GLU A 79 6.98 7.49 -23.77
C GLU A 79 6.37 8.89 -23.89
N SER A 80 6.90 9.81 -23.09
CA SER A 80 6.56 11.23 -23.21
C SER A 80 7.33 11.83 -24.39
N VAL A 81 6.60 12.34 -25.39
CA VAL A 81 7.14 12.94 -26.61
C VAL A 81 6.65 14.38 -26.74
N THR A 82 7.50 15.28 -27.26
CA THR A 82 7.20 16.71 -27.31
C THR A 82 5.97 17.06 -28.17
N ASP A 83 5.66 16.23 -29.16
CA ASP A 83 4.43 16.30 -29.96
C ASP A 83 4.05 14.87 -30.38
N SER A 84 3.04 14.28 -29.73
CA SER A 84 2.70 12.88 -29.98
C SER A 84 1.91 12.70 -31.27
N GLY A 85 1.29 13.76 -31.79
CA GLY A 85 0.29 13.71 -32.86
C GLY A 85 -0.89 12.77 -32.57
N GLN A 86 -0.98 12.16 -31.38
CA GLN A 86 -1.91 11.12 -31.00
C GLN A 86 -2.83 11.66 -29.90
N ALA A 87 -4.10 11.85 -30.24
CA ALA A 87 -5.10 12.22 -29.25
C ALA A 87 -5.32 11.08 -28.24
N ARG A 88 -5.80 11.42 -27.04
CA ARG A 88 -6.22 10.41 -26.06
C ARG A 88 -7.24 9.48 -26.72
N GLY A 89 -6.99 8.17 -26.69
CA GLY A 89 -7.87 7.16 -27.28
C GLY A 89 -7.60 6.81 -28.75
N THR A 90 -6.58 7.39 -29.40
CA THR A 90 -6.17 7.02 -30.77
C THR A 90 -4.88 6.20 -30.82
N SER A 91 -4.32 5.83 -29.65
CA SER A 91 -3.09 5.06 -29.51
C SER A 91 -3.34 3.58 -29.29
N GLY A 92 -2.44 2.72 -29.76
CA GLY A 92 -2.52 1.26 -29.58
C GLY A 92 -2.21 0.71 -28.17
N CYS A 93 -1.92 1.56 -27.18
CA CYS A 93 -1.82 1.09 -25.79
C CYS A 93 -3.18 1.04 -25.12
N VAL A 94 -3.37 0.00 -24.32
CA VAL A 94 -4.51 -0.16 -23.43
C VAL A 94 -4.07 -0.02 -21.97
N LEU A 95 -4.92 0.59 -21.15
CA LEU A 95 -4.74 0.61 -19.70
C LEU A 95 -5.27 -0.71 -19.13
N LEU A 96 -4.37 -1.56 -18.67
CA LEU A 96 -4.70 -2.89 -18.17
C LEU A 96 -5.01 -2.87 -16.67
N GLY A 97 -4.38 -2.01 -15.90
CA GLY A 97 -4.56 -2.00 -14.45
C GLY A 97 -3.59 -1.11 -13.71
N ARG A 98 -3.26 -1.49 -12.48
CA ARG A 98 -2.35 -0.77 -11.59
C ARG A 98 -1.44 -1.71 -10.82
N TYR A 99 -0.26 -1.23 -10.47
CA TYR A 99 0.66 -1.92 -9.58
C TYR A 99 0.82 -1.17 -8.27
N VAL A 100 1.22 -1.90 -7.23
CA VAL A 100 1.61 -1.41 -5.91
C VAL A 100 2.91 -2.11 -5.55
N GLN A 101 3.93 -1.37 -5.12
CA GLN A 101 5.16 -1.96 -4.64
C GLN A 101 5.69 -1.24 -3.41
N ILE A 102 6.26 -2.00 -2.50
CA ILE A 102 6.94 -1.48 -1.32
C ILE A 102 8.37 -1.09 -1.71
N LYS A 103 8.79 0.10 -1.30
CA LYS A 103 10.09 0.71 -1.60
C LYS A 103 10.74 1.26 -0.34
N ASN A 104 12.03 1.59 -0.47
CA ASN A 104 12.80 2.32 0.53
C ASN A 104 12.72 1.67 1.92
N ASP A 105 13.10 0.39 1.99
CA ASP A 105 13.08 -0.41 3.21
C ASP A 105 11.73 -0.42 3.94
N GLY A 106 10.63 -0.47 3.17
CA GLY A 106 9.30 -0.60 3.74
C GLY A 106 8.64 0.72 4.10
N MET A 107 9.35 1.84 4.01
CA MET A 107 8.85 3.16 4.43
C MET A 107 8.02 3.85 3.36
N LYS A 108 8.10 3.40 2.09
CA LYS A 108 7.38 3.99 0.97
C LYS A 108 6.57 2.95 0.21
N ILE A 109 5.44 3.39 -0.31
CA ILE A 109 4.60 2.62 -1.22
C ILE A 109 4.55 3.38 -2.55
N GLU A 110 4.97 2.74 -3.63
CA GLU A 110 4.81 3.27 -4.97
C GLU A 110 3.62 2.59 -5.65
N THR A 111 2.76 3.39 -6.28
CA THR A 111 1.68 2.90 -7.13
C THR A 111 1.79 3.53 -8.51
N GLY A 112 1.34 2.82 -9.53
CA GLY A 112 1.34 3.34 -10.90
C GLY A 112 0.43 2.55 -11.82
N ASP A 113 0.23 3.09 -13.01
CA ASP A 113 -0.57 2.46 -14.05
C ASP A 113 0.20 1.34 -14.75
N VAL A 114 -0.55 0.33 -15.19
CA VAL A 114 -0.05 -0.80 -15.97
C VAL A 114 -0.68 -0.72 -17.34
N ILE A 115 0.18 -0.64 -18.34
CA ILE A 115 -0.18 -0.48 -19.74
C ILE A 115 0.22 -1.73 -20.51
N GLY A 116 -0.50 -2.02 -21.59
CA GLY A 116 -0.12 -3.06 -22.54
C GLY A 116 -0.39 -2.60 -23.96
N VAL A 117 0.04 -3.40 -24.93
CA VAL A 117 -0.20 -3.17 -26.36
C VAL A 117 -1.13 -4.25 -26.87
N GLU A 118 -2.11 -3.84 -27.67
CA GLU A 118 -3.00 -4.79 -28.32
C GLU A 118 -2.21 -5.72 -29.26
N PRO A 119 -2.28 -7.04 -29.07
CA PRO A 119 -1.57 -7.98 -29.93
C PRO A 119 -2.17 -7.98 -31.34
N ALA A 120 -1.31 -8.11 -32.36
CA ALA A 120 -1.75 -8.13 -33.77
C ALA A 120 -2.65 -9.34 -34.11
N ALA A 121 -2.62 -10.41 -33.30
CA ALA A 121 -3.48 -11.58 -33.44
C ALA A 121 -4.59 -11.53 -32.38
N ALA A 122 -5.84 -11.76 -32.81
CA ALA A 122 -6.99 -11.76 -31.92
C ALA A 122 -6.86 -12.83 -30.83
N SER A 123 -6.92 -12.41 -29.56
CA SER A 123 -6.84 -13.24 -28.36
C SER A 123 -8.15 -14.00 -28.05
N ASN A 124 -8.81 -14.56 -29.06
CA ASN A 124 -10.12 -15.18 -28.89
C ASN A 124 -9.99 -16.59 -28.27
N GLY A 125 -10.65 -16.82 -27.13
CA GLY A 125 -10.76 -18.15 -26.51
C GLY A 125 -9.57 -18.61 -25.65
N ILE A 126 -8.61 -17.73 -25.37
CA ILE A 126 -7.51 -17.99 -24.42
C ILE A 126 -7.91 -17.66 -22.98
N SER A 127 -7.19 -18.22 -22.00
CA SER A 127 -7.45 -17.90 -20.59
C SER A 127 -7.17 -16.43 -20.31
N ASP A 128 -7.80 -15.85 -19.28
CA ASP A 128 -7.55 -14.45 -18.92
C ASP A 128 -6.08 -14.15 -18.62
N VAL A 129 -5.36 -15.10 -18.01
CA VAL A 129 -3.95 -14.94 -17.66
C VAL A 129 -3.11 -14.88 -18.94
N ASP A 130 -3.40 -15.76 -19.91
CA ASP A 130 -2.72 -15.76 -21.21
C ASP A 130 -3.08 -14.52 -22.04
N ALA A 131 -4.34 -14.06 -21.96
CA ALA A 131 -4.77 -12.83 -22.59
C ALA A 131 -4.04 -11.61 -22.02
N ILE A 132 -3.92 -11.51 -20.70
CA ILE A 132 -3.17 -10.44 -20.07
C ILE A 132 -1.69 -10.51 -20.49
N ALA A 133 -1.08 -11.70 -20.49
CA ALA A 133 0.31 -11.87 -20.88
C ALA A 133 0.57 -11.51 -22.36
N ALA A 134 -0.38 -11.81 -23.26
CA ALA A 134 -0.28 -11.49 -24.69
C ALA A 134 -0.24 -9.98 -24.97
N TYR A 135 -0.81 -9.17 -24.08
CA TYR A 135 -0.76 -7.71 -24.17
C TYR A 135 0.57 -7.11 -23.68
N ALA A 136 1.54 -7.95 -23.31
CA ALA A 136 2.89 -7.56 -22.88
C ALA A 136 2.90 -6.42 -21.84
N PRO A 137 2.29 -6.60 -20.66
CA PRO A 137 2.10 -5.54 -19.68
C PRO A 137 3.42 -4.98 -19.16
N ARG A 138 3.47 -3.66 -19.03
CA ARG A 138 4.59 -2.89 -18.49
C ARG A 138 4.14 -1.82 -17.52
N LYS A 139 5.07 -1.40 -16.66
CA LYS A 139 4.88 -0.21 -15.83
C LYS A 139 4.76 1.01 -16.75
N SER A 140 3.73 1.83 -16.52
CA SER A 140 3.70 3.17 -17.07
C SER A 140 4.79 4.02 -16.39
N PRO A 141 5.68 4.70 -17.13
CA PRO A 141 6.58 5.69 -16.53
C PRO A 141 5.83 6.98 -16.12
N ILE A 142 4.54 7.05 -16.41
CA ILE A 142 3.68 8.21 -16.20
C ILE A 142 2.66 7.87 -15.10
N ASN A 143 2.30 8.88 -14.31
CA ASN A 143 1.34 8.76 -13.20
C ASN A 143 1.81 7.82 -12.06
N ILE A 144 3.12 7.78 -11.83
CA ILE A 144 3.72 7.13 -10.66
C ILE A 144 3.46 8.02 -9.43
N GLN A 145 2.97 7.41 -8.36
CA GLN A 145 2.64 8.07 -7.11
C GLN A 145 3.36 7.36 -5.98
N GLU A 146 4.11 8.10 -5.18
CA GLU A 146 4.73 7.60 -3.96
C GLU A 146 3.95 8.10 -2.75
N TYR A 147 3.75 7.20 -1.78
CA TYR A 147 3.12 7.48 -0.50
C TYR A 147 4.09 7.05 0.60
N ASP A 148 4.28 7.93 1.58
CA ASP A 148 5.00 7.55 2.80
C ASP A 148 4.06 6.71 3.67
N VAL A 149 4.59 5.64 4.26
CA VAL A 149 3.86 4.86 5.24
C VAL A 149 3.66 5.71 6.49
N GLU A 150 2.40 5.84 6.92
CA GLU A 150 2.06 6.74 8.02
C GLU A 150 2.79 6.37 9.32
N TRP A 151 3.02 7.40 10.14
CA TRP A 151 3.64 7.28 11.46
C TRP A 151 5.05 6.70 11.48
N GLN A 152 5.80 6.86 10.39
CA GLN A 152 7.16 6.32 10.25
C GLN A 152 7.21 4.80 10.47
N SER A 153 6.11 4.11 10.15
CA SER A 153 6.07 2.66 10.17
C SER A 153 6.74 2.12 8.90
N SER A 154 7.16 0.86 8.94
CA SER A 154 7.67 0.15 7.76
C SER A 154 6.86 -1.10 7.46
N LEU A 155 6.74 -1.42 6.18
CA LEU A 155 6.09 -2.60 5.66
C LEU A 155 7.11 -3.66 5.26
N TYR A 156 6.84 -4.92 5.58
CA TYR A 156 7.67 -6.05 5.17
C TYR A 156 6.82 -7.23 4.72
N SER A 157 7.30 -8.03 3.78
CA SER A 157 6.70 -9.31 3.45
C SER A 157 6.84 -10.28 4.62
N ALA A 158 5.74 -10.95 4.99
CA ALA A 158 5.78 -11.99 6.02
C ALA A 158 6.55 -13.24 5.59
N SER A 159 6.58 -13.57 4.30
CA SER A 159 7.17 -14.82 3.82
C SER A 159 8.69 -14.78 3.79
N GLN A 160 9.27 -13.61 3.48
CA GLN A 160 10.72 -13.46 3.31
C GLN A 160 11.35 -12.49 4.31
N ALA A 161 10.54 -11.83 5.17
CA ALA A 161 10.99 -10.74 6.04
C ALA A 161 11.73 -9.61 5.29
N THR A 162 11.44 -9.47 3.98
CA THR A 162 12.02 -8.47 3.10
C THR A 162 11.13 -7.24 3.08
N SER A 163 11.75 -6.05 3.05
CA SER A 163 11.04 -4.78 2.90
C SER A 163 10.66 -4.47 1.45
N SER A 164 10.48 -5.53 0.65
CA SER A 164 10.09 -5.50 -0.75
C SER A 164 8.95 -6.48 -0.93
N ALA A 165 7.81 -5.99 -1.39
CA ALA A 165 6.73 -6.82 -1.89
C ALA A 165 6.08 -6.03 -3.01
N SER A 166 5.53 -6.76 -3.98
CA SER A 166 4.92 -6.12 -5.12
C SER A 166 3.65 -6.85 -5.54
N PHE A 167 2.69 -6.05 -5.95
CA PHE A 167 1.32 -6.46 -6.18
C PHE A 167 0.82 -5.80 -7.46
N LEU A 168 0.04 -6.56 -8.21
CA LEU A 168 -0.40 -6.19 -9.54
C LEU A 168 -1.89 -6.49 -9.64
N ILE A 169 -2.69 -5.48 -9.95
CA ILE A 169 -4.14 -5.58 -10.13
C ILE A 169 -4.41 -5.29 -11.60
N ILE A 170 -4.78 -6.30 -12.37
CA ILE A 170 -5.03 -6.18 -13.80
C ILE A 170 -6.43 -6.62 -14.13
N ARG A 171 -7.08 -5.88 -15.03
CA ARG A 171 -8.32 -6.27 -15.68
C ARG A 171 -8.01 -6.97 -17.00
N SER A 172 -8.57 -8.17 -17.17
CA SER A 172 -8.48 -8.92 -18.43
C SER A 172 -9.14 -8.13 -19.57
N PRO A 173 -8.44 -7.90 -20.70
CA PRO A 173 -8.99 -7.15 -21.83
C PRO A 173 -10.09 -7.93 -22.58
N VAL A 174 -10.12 -9.27 -22.45
CA VAL A 174 -11.07 -10.14 -23.15
C VAL A 174 -12.36 -10.36 -22.36
N SER A 175 -12.27 -10.65 -21.06
CA SER A 175 -13.43 -10.95 -20.22
C SER A 175 -13.87 -9.78 -19.34
N GLY A 176 -13.00 -8.79 -19.14
CA GLY A 176 -13.21 -7.71 -18.19
C GLY A 176 -13.04 -8.12 -16.71
N LEU A 177 -12.68 -9.38 -16.43
CA LEU A 177 -12.43 -9.87 -15.06
C LEU A 177 -11.15 -9.24 -14.49
N VAL A 178 -11.23 -8.72 -13.27
CA VAL A 178 -10.05 -8.28 -12.54
C VAL A 178 -9.33 -9.50 -11.98
N ARG A 179 -8.01 -9.44 -11.94
CA ARG A 179 -7.11 -10.43 -11.34
C ARG A 179 -6.03 -9.70 -10.57
N ALA A 180 -5.66 -10.29 -9.46
CA ALA A 180 -4.61 -9.83 -8.59
C ALA A 180 -3.44 -10.82 -8.68
N PHE A 181 -2.22 -10.32 -8.69
CA PHE A 181 -1.01 -11.12 -8.67
C PHE A 181 -0.07 -10.52 -7.64
N GLY A 182 0.69 -11.35 -6.94
CA GLY A 182 2.01 -10.87 -6.60
C GLY A 182 2.90 -11.74 -5.75
N GLN A 183 3.93 -11.08 -5.26
CA GLN A 183 5.21 -11.68 -4.95
C GLN A 183 5.95 -10.88 -3.86
N ASP A 184 6.84 -11.56 -3.16
CA ASP A 184 7.67 -11.02 -2.07
C ASP A 184 8.98 -10.38 -2.57
N GLU A 185 9.02 -10.06 -3.86
CA GLU A 185 10.15 -9.46 -4.57
C GLU A 185 9.74 -8.10 -5.17
N PRO A 186 10.68 -7.18 -5.44
CA PRO A 186 10.38 -5.95 -6.17
C PRO A 186 9.75 -6.25 -7.54
N LEU A 187 8.92 -5.33 -8.04
CA LEU A 187 8.21 -5.55 -9.31
C LEU A 187 9.24 -5.67 -10.45
N PRO A 188 9.19 -6.73 -11.28
CA PRO A 188 10.14 -6.92 -12.37
C PRO A 188 9.99 -5.84 -13.45
N THR A 189 11.02 -5.70 -14.28
CA THR A 189 10.99 -4.78 -15.43
C THR A 189 10.00 -5.22 -16.51
N VAL A 190 9.79 -6.53 -16.64
CA VAL A 190 8.78 -7.17 -17.49
C VAL A 190 7.71 -7.78 -16.58
N LEU A 191 6.47 -7.28 -16.65
CA LEU A 191 5.42 -7.73 -15.72
C LEU A 191 4.87 -9.11 -16.08
N SER A 192 5.07 -9.56 -17.32
CA SER A 192 4.67 -10.90 -17.77
C SER A 192 5.27 -12.02 -16.90
N ASP A 193 6.45 -11.82 -16.33
CA ASP A 193 7.10 -12.81 -15.45
C ASP A 193 6.32 -13.03 -14.13
N MET A 194 5.58 -12.01 -13.70
CA MET A 194 4.73 -12.04 -12.50
C MET A 194 3.31 -12.53 -12.81
N ILE A 195 2.90 -12.54 -14.09
CA ILE A 195 1.56 -12.94 -14.53
C ILE A 195 1.54 -14.44 -14.79
N THR A 196 1.52 -15.19 -13.70
CA THR A 196 1.44 -16.65 -13.73
C THR A 196 0.22 -17.11 -12.94
N VAL A 197 -0.28 -18.31 -13.27
CA VAL A 197 -1.40 -18.93 -12.54
C VAL A 197 -1.04 -19.14 -11.06
N GLY A 198 0.25 -19.40 -10.75
CA GLY A 198 0.75 -19.50 -9.38
C GLY A 198 0.63 -18.18 -8.62
N ALA A 199 1.12 -17.09 -9.21
CA ALA A 199 1.06 -15.75 -8.60
C ALA A 199 -0.36 -15.20 -8.46
N ALA A 200 -1.28 -15.62 -9.34
CA ALA A 200 -2.71 -15.32 -9.23
C ALA A 200 -3.40 -16.04 -8.06
N GLY A 201 -2.78 -17.10 -7.55
CA GLY A 201 -3.32 -17.93 -6.47
C GLY A 201 -2.70 -17.67 -5.10
N SER A 202 -1.57 -16.97 -5.03
CA SER A 202 -0.83 -16.71 -3.79
C SER A 202 -1.33 -15.45 -3.09
N SER A 203 -1.80 -15.60 -1.85
CA SER A 203 -2.05 -14.45 -0.99
C SER A 203 -0.73 -13.82 -0.56
N ILE A 204 -0.63 -12.50 -0.63
CA ILE A 204 0.53 -11.75 -0.16
C ILE A 204 0.19 -11.20 1.21
N LYS A 205 1.15 -11.27 2.13
CA LYS A 205 0.98 -10.73 3.47
C LYS A 205 2.07 -9.69 3.73
N ALA A 206 1.65 -8.44 3.92
CA ALA A 206 2.53 -7.36 4.34
C ALA A 206 2.31 -7.09 5.84
N CYS A 207 3.35 -7.27 6.63
CA CYS A 207 3.36 -6.95 8.04
C CYS A 207 3.72 -5.47 8.24
N VAL A 208 3.12 -4.84 9.25
CA VAL A 208 3.42 -3.45 9.61
C VAL A 208 4.27 -3.43 10.88
N ARG A 209 5.42 -2.75 10.83
CA ARG A 209 6.31 -2.53 11.99
C ARG A 209 6.28 -1.05 12.38
N ASN A 210 6.06 -0.78 13.66
CA ASN A 210 6.28 0.55 14.24
C ASN A 210 7.73 0.65 14.73
N ALA A 211 8.35 1.82 14.59
CA ALA A 211 9.66 2.14 15.17
C ALA A 211 9.69 1.99 16.72
N ALA A 212 8.55 2.14 17.38
CA ALA A 212 8.40 1.94 18.83
C ALA A 212 7.94 0.50 19.15
N SER A 213 8.89 -0.42 19.29
CA SER A 213 8.71 -1.87 19.51
C SER A 213 8.13 -2.26 20.88
N ILE A 214 7.18 -1.52 21.44
CA ILE A 214 6.67 -1.76 22.80
C ILE A 214 5.50 -2.76 22.76
N GLY A 215 5.81 -4.06 22.69
CA GLY A 215 4.90 -5.15 23.08
C GLY A 215 3.50 -5.17 22.42
N LEU A 216 3.33 -4.47 21.28
CA LEU A 216 2.06 -4.44 20.57
C LEU A 216 1.91 -5.73 19.76
N PRO A 217 0.68 -6.28 19.66
CA PRO A 217 0.43 -7.39 18.76
C PRO A 217 0.73 -6.95 17.32
N THR A 218 1.55 -7.73 16.63
CA THR A 218 1.88 -7.51 15.22
C THR A 218 0.62 -7.61 14.37
N GLN A 219 0.45 -6.65 13.46
CA GLN A 219 -0.65 -6.55 12.52
C GLN A 219 -0.11 -6.74 11.10
N SER A 220 -0.90 -7.44 10.30
CA SER A 220 -0.61 -7.71 8.90
C SER A 220 -1.81 -7.34 8.03
N VAL A 221 -1.52 -6.89 6.82
CA VAL A 221 -2.49 -6.72 5.75
C VAL A 221 -2.25 -7.82 4.74
N THR A 222 -3.22 -8.71 4.61
CA THR A 222 -3.19 -9.81 3.65
C THR A 222 -4.05 -9.45 2.45
N VAL A 223 -3.49 -9.61 1.26
CA VAL A 223 -4.19 -9.46 -0.01
C VAL A 223 -4.33 -10.83 -0.64
N ASN A 224 -5.58 -11.31 -0.71
CA ASN A 224 -5.88 -12.59 -1.34
C ASN A 224 -5.99 -12.40 -2.86
N ALA A 225 -4.98 -12.86 -3.60
CA ALA A 225 -4.92 -12.74 -5.06
C ALA A 225 -6.09 -13.45 -5.78
N LYS A 226 -6.74 -14.43 -5.14
CA LYS A 226 -7.92 -15.12 -5.70
C LYS A 226 -9.18 -14.26 -5.66
N ILE A 227 -9.23 -13.26 -4.79
CA ILE A 227 -10.36 -12.36 -4.64
C ILE A 227 -9.97 -11.04 -5.28
N ALA A 228 -10.36 -10.87 -6.54
CA ALA A 228 -10.00 -9.72 -7.34
C ALA A 228 -10.86 -8.47 -7.08
N SER A 229 -11.17 -8.20 -5.81
CA SER A 229 -11.95 -7.05 -5.38
C SER A 229 -11.43 -6.55 -4.02
N PRO A 230 -11.82 -5.33 -3.58
CA PRO A 230 -11.39 -4.79 -2.29
C PRO A 230 -11.64 -5.72 -1.10
N SER A 231 -12.66 -6.59 -1.16
CA SER A 231 -12.96 -7.57 -0.11
C SER A 231 -11.91 -8.67 0.05
N GLY A 232 -10.96 -8.78 -0.90
CA GLY A 232 -9.80 -9.64 -0.80
C GLY A 232 -8.71 -9.11 0.14
N ILE A 233 -8.85 -7.87 0.62
CA ILE A 233 -7.92 -7.25 1.57
C ILE A 233 -8.44 -7.51 2.99
N GLN A 234 -7.57 -8.04 3.85
CA GLN A 234 -7.90 -8.39 5.22
C GLN A 234 -6.81 -7.91 6.18
N VAL A 235 -7.24 -7.29 7.28
CA VAL A 235 -6.34 -6.93 8.38
C VAL A 235 -6.39 -8.02 9.43
N ASN A 236 -5.24 -8.61 9.74
CA ASN A 236 -5.08 -9.61 10.78
C ASN A 236 -4.28 -9.01 11.94
N GLY A 237 -4.83 -9.08 13.15
CA GLY A 237 -4.13 -8.68 14.36
C GLY A 237 -3.60 -9.88 15.16
N GLY A 238 -2.44 -9.71 15.79
CA GLY A 238 -1.78 -10.78 16.56
C GLY A 238 -1.17 -11.86 15.67
N ASP A 239 -0.71 -11.48 14.48
CA ASP A 239 -0.22 -12.42 13.48
C ASP A 239 1.19 -12.88 13.83
N THR A 240 1.35 -14.10 14.37
CA THR A 240 2.65 -14.63 14.79
C THR A 240 3.63 -14.91 13.66
N THR A 241 3.19 -14.77 12.41
CA THR A 241 4.08 -14.81 11.23
C THR A 241 4.69 -13.44 10.90
N CYS A 242 4.29 -12.42 11.67
CA CYS A 242 4.86 -11.10 11.76
C CYS A 242 5.44 -10.89 13.17
#